data_AF-A0A336KRW3-F1
#
_entry.id   AF-A0A336KRW3-F1
#
_cell.length_a   1.000
_cell.length_b   1.000
_cell.length_c   1.000
_cell.angle_alpha   90.00
_cell.angle_beta   90.00
_cell.angle_gamma   90.00
#
_symmetry.space_group_name_H-M   'P 1'
#
loop_
_entity.id
_entity.type
_entity.pdbx_description
1 polymer ?
#
loop_
_entity_poly.entity_id
_entity_poly.type
_entity_poly.pdbx_seq_one_letter_code
_entity_poly.pdbx_strand_id
1 'polypeptide(L)'
;MTMDEKYVESIWNLLKNAIQEIQKKNNSGLSFEELYRNAYTMVLHKHGERLYMGLKEVVTQHLEMKVRQDVLRCMHNNFLQTLNMHRNAAAKKEGKMRIRAFP
;
A
#
# COMPACT_ATOMS: atom_id res chain seq x y z
N MET A 1 23.13 8.11 18.32
CA MET A 1 21.94 7.83 19.14
C MET A 1 21.07 6.86 18.37
N THR A 2 20.92 5.63 18.86
CA THR A 2 20.05 4.60 18.28
C THR A 2 18.61 4.97 18.56
N MET A 3 17.74 4.94 17.53
CA MET A 3 16.29 5.09 17.76
C MET A 3 15.79 3.94 18.64
N ASP A 4 14.87 4.25 19.56
CA ASP A 4 14.20 3.25 20.37
C ASP A 4 13.40 2.31 19.47
N GLU A 5 13.58 1.01 19.65
CA GLU A 5 12.93 -0.02 18.85
C GLU A 5 11.39 0.08 18.94
N LYS A 6 10.85 0.53 20.08
CA LYS A 6 9.41 0.77 20.25
C LYS A 6 8.90 1.90 19.36
N TYR A 7 9.72 2.93 19.16
CA TYR A 7 9.38 4.05 18.29
C TYR A 7 9.37 3.61 16.82
N VAL A 8 10.36 2.83 16.40
CA VAL A 8 10.41 2.24 15.05
C VAL A 8 9.19 1.35 14.78
N GLU A 9 8.81 0.53 15.76
CA GLU A 9 7.60 -0.30 15.67
C GLU A 9 6.32 0.53 15.59
N SER A 10 6.23 1.64 16.32
CA SER A 10 5.08 2.55 16.23
C SER A 10 4.94 3.19 14.85
N ILE A 11 6.06 3.62 14.26
CA ILE A 11 6.08 4.18 12.91
C ILE A 11 5.67 3.11 11.90
N TRP A 12 6.23 1.90 12.02
CA TRP A 12 5.90 0.80 11.13
C TRP A 12 4.41 0.45 11.19
N ASN A 13 3.82 0.39 12.37
CA ASN A 13 2.38 0.12 12.52
C ASN A 13 1.52 1.21 11.89
N LEU A 14 1.91 2.48 12.00
CA LEU A 14 1.22 3.59 11.35
C LEU A 14 1.29 3.47 9.81
N LEU A 15 2.48 3.18 9.26
CA LEU A 15 2.66 2.96 7.82
C LEU A 15 1.86 1.75 7.32
N LYS A 16 1.89 0.63 8.06
CA LYS A 16 1.15 -0.59 7.75
C LYS A 16 -0.35 -0.34 7.69
N ASN A 17 -0.91 0.36 8.68
CA ASN A 17 -2.33 0.72 8.70
C ASN A 17 -2.71 1.59 7.50
N ALA A 18 -1.88 2.59 7.18
CA ALA A 18 -2.12 3.44 6.01
C ALA A 18 -2.09 2.65 4.69
N ILE A 19 -1.14 1.73 4.52
CA ILE A 19 -1.06 0.85 3.35
C ILE A 19 -2.36 0.03 3.22
N GLN A 20 -2.86 -0.55 4.32
CA GLN A 20 -4.10 -1.31 4.32
C GLN A 20 -5.33 -0.44 3.99
N GLU A 21 -5.40 0.79 4.50
CA GLU A 21 -6.49 1.72 4.18
C GLU A 21 -6.46 2.14 2.70
N ILE A 22 -5.27 2.39 2.13
CA ILE A 22 -5.08 2.64 0.69
C ILE A 22 -5.57 1.43 -0.13
N GLN A 23 -5.21 0.21 0.28
CA GLN A 23 -5.65 -1.03 -0.37
C GLN A 23 -7.18 -1.25 -0.28
N LYS A 24 -7.82 -0.76 0.79
CA LYS A 24 -9.30 -0.74 0.95
C LYS A 24 -9.99 0.38 0.18
N LYS A 25 -9.25 1.26 -0.50
CA LYS A 25 -9.74 2.50 -1.15
C LYS A 25 -10.25 3.57 -0.18
N ASN A 26 -9.84 3.51 1.08
CA ASN A 26 -10.19 4.49 2.09
C ASN A 26 -9.00 5.42 2.35
N ASN A 27 -8.83 6.44 1.51
CA ASN A 27 -7.67 7.34 1.57
C ASN A 27 -7.99 8.73 2.17
N SER A 28 -9.25 8.99 2.51
CA SER A 28 -9.72 10.32 2.92
C SER A 28 -9.22 10.75 4.30
N GLY A 29 -8.73 9.82 5.13
CA GLY A 29 -8.19 10.08 6.47
C GLY A 29 -6.68 10.00 6.60
N LEU A 30 -5.94 9.90 5.49
CA LEU A 30 -4.48 9.71 5.52
C LEU A 30 -3.72 11.00 5.22
N SER A 31 -2.77 11.36 6.09
CA SER A 31 -1.82 12.44 5.83
C SER A 31 -0.62 11.91 5.05
N PHE A 32 -0.55 12.22 3.75
CA PHE A 32 0.59 11.79 2.92
C PHE A 32 1.92 12.39 3.37
N GLU A 33 1.90 13.62 3.90
CA GLU A 33 3.11 14.26 4.43
C GLU A 33 3.64 13.51 5.66
N GLU A 34 2.75 13.14 6.58
CA GLU A 34 3.12 12.39 7.79
C GLU A 34 3.67 11.01 7.43
N LEU A 35 3.00 10.30 6.51
CA LEU A 35 3.46 8.99 6.04
C LEU A 35 4.85 9.07 5.39
N TYR A 36 5.08 10.10 4.57
CA TYR A 36 6.38 10.30 3.93
C TYR A 36 7.48 10.62 4.95
N ARG A 37 7.22 11.54 5.90
CA ARG A 37 8.17 11.87 6.99
C ARG A 37 8.54 10.63 7.81
N ASN A 38 7.54 9.83 8.17
CA ASN A 38 7.71 8.61 8.95
C ASN A 38 8.52 7.54 8.21
N ALA A 39 8.24 7.31 6.92
CA ALA A 39 9.02 6.40 6.10
C ALA A 39 10.47 6.89 5.93
N TYR A 40 10.66 8.19 5.69
CA TYR A 40 11.99 8.80 5.60
C TYR A 40 12.80 8.61 6.88
N THR A 41 12.20 8.84 8.05
CA THR A 41 12.83 8.62 9.36
C THR A 41 13.29 7.17 9.52
N MET A 42 12.47 6.19 9.15
CA MET A 42 12.89 4.77 9.21
C MET A 42 14.11 4.48 8.33
N VAL A 43 14.15 5.01 7.11
CA VAL A 43 15.28 4.80 6.19
C VAL A 43 16.53 5.52 6.69
N LEU A 44 16.39 6.75 7.17
CA LEU A 44 17.48 7.56 7.71
C LEU A 44 18.18 6.87 8.90
N HIS A 45 17.41 6.21 9.76
CA HIS A 45 17.92 5.47 10.91
C HIS A 45 18.33 4.02 10.58
N LYS A 46 18.54 3.68 9.31
CA LYS A 46 18.96 2.35 8.82
C LYS A 46 17.96 1.21 9.06
N HIS A 47 16.68 1.51 9.23
CA HIS A 47 15.59 0.52 9.32
C HIS A 47 14.87 0.31 7.97
N GLY A 48 15.52 0.64 6.85
CA GLY A 48 14.96 0.48 5.51
C GLY A 48 14.66 -0.97 5.12
N GLU A 49 15.48 -1.92 5.58
CA GLU A 49 15.25 -3.35 5.32
C GLU A 49 13.95 -3.85 5.96
N ARG A 50 13.70 -3.47 7.22
CA ARG A 50 12.45 -3.77 7.94
C ARG A 50 11.24 -3.19 7.20
N LEU A 51 11.36 -1.94 6.73
CA LEU A 51 10.30 -1.28 5.95
C LEU A 51 10.00 -2.04 4.65
N TYR A 52 11.05 -2.44 3.90
CA TYR A 52 10.90 -3.16 2.64
C TYR A 52 10.29 -4.55 2.85
N MET A 53 10.80 -5.32 3.81
CA MET A 53 10.32 -6.67 4.09
C MET A 53 8.87 -6.64 4.59
N GLY A 54 8.56 -5.73 5.52
CA GLY A 54 7.20 -5.56 6.01
C GLY A 54 6.22 -5.11 4.91
N LEU A 55 6.64 -4.21 4.02
CA LEU A 55 5.81 -3.79 2.88
C LEU A 55 5.51 -4.99 1.96
N LYS A 56 6.53 -5.78 1.64
CA LYS A 56 6.38 -6.99 0.82
C LYS A 56 5.39 -7.96 1.44
N GLU A 57 5.48 -8.21 2.74
CA GLU A 57 4.55 -9.08 3.47
C GLU A 57 3.11 -8.57 3.42
N VAL A 58 2.88 -7.29 3.73
CA VAL A 58 1.53 -6.69 3.74
C VAL A 58 0.89 -6.72 2.36
N VAL A 59 1.66 -6.45 1.30
CA VAL A 59 1.18 -6.53 -0.08
C VAL A 59 0.87 -7.98 -0.46
N THR A 60 1.76 -8.92 -0.13
CA THR A 60 1.56 -10.35 -0.43
C THR A 60 0.31 -10.89 0.26
N GLN A 61 0.15 -10.61 1.57
CA GLN A 61 -1.04 -10.98 2.33
C GLN A 61 -2.32 -10.40 1.72
N HIS A 62 -2.29 -9.15 1.28
CA HIS A 62 -3.44 -8.53 0.63
C HIS A 62 -3.82 -9.23 -0.68
N LEU A 63 -2.84 -9.55 -1.52
CA LEU A 63 -3.06 -10.25 -2.79
C LEU A 63 -3.58 -11.68 -2.55
N GLU A 64 -3.01 -12.41 -1.60
CA GLU A 64 -3.43 -13.77 -1.28
C GLU A 64 -4.82 -13.82 -0.64
N MET A 65 -5.14 -12.91 0.27
CA MET A 65 -6.42 -12.95 0.97
C MET A 65 -7.56 -12.33 0.15
N LYS A 66 -7.30 -11.26 -0.59
CA LYS A 66 -8.34 -10.53 -1.32
C LYS A 66 -8.38 -10.91 -2.78
N VAL A 67 -7.26 -10.75 -3.50
CA VAL A 67 -7.23 -10.95 -4.96
C VAL A 67 -7.45 -12.42 -5.32
N ARG A 68 -6.86 -13.37 -4.59
CA ARG A 68 -7.12 -14.80 -4.82
C ARG A 68 -8.58 -15.17 -4.60
N GLN A 69 -9.20 -14.67 -3.52
CA GLN A 69 -10.62 -14.91 -3.22
C GLN A 69 -11.52 -14.30 -4.31
N ASP A 70 -11.24 -13.08 -4.75
CA ASP A 70 -11.99 -12.41 -5.80
C ASP A 70 -11.86 -13.15 -7.15
N VAL A 71 -10.65 -13.60 -7.50
CA VAL A 71 -10.40 -14.42 -8.71
C VAL A 71 -11.14 -15.75 -8.64
N LEU A 72 -11.11 -16.44 -7.50
CA LEU A 72 -11.85 -17.70 -7.30
C LEU A 72 -13.37 -17.49 -7.38
N ARG A 73 -13.90 -16.40 -6.82
CA ARG A 73 -15.34 -16.06 -6.92
C ARG A 73 -15.76 -15.72 -8.35
N CYS A 74 -14.88 -15.10 -9.14
CA CYS A 74 -15.14 -14.77 -10.54
C CYS A 74 -14.98 -15.95 -11.52
N MET A 75 -14.55 -17.13 -11.05
CA MET A 75 -14.41 -18.30 -11.94
C MET A 75 -15.75 -18.87 -12.45
N HIS A 76 -16.88 -18.54 -11.81
CA HIS A 76 -18.20 -19.05 -12.25
C HIS A 76 -19.02 -18.08 -13.12
N ASN A 77 -18.58 -16.84 -13.36
CA ASN A 77 -19.15 -15.95 -14.39
C ASN A 77 -18.21 -14.76 -14.68
N ASN A 78 -17.86 -14.56 -15.95
CA ASN A 78 -17.19 -13.36 -16.49
C ASN A 78 -15.72 -13.09 -16.05
N PHE A 79 -14.91 -14.14 -15.91
CA PHE A 79 -13.47 -14.08 -15.63
C PHE A 79 -12.70 -13.04 -16.48
N LEU A 80 -12.88 -13.05 -17.80
CA LEU A 80 -12.16 -12.14 -18.72
C LEU A 80 -12.59 -10.67 -18.58
N GLN A 81 -13.85 -10.42 -18.20
CA GLN A 81 -14.38 -9.07 -18.06
C GLN A 81 -13.87 -8.40 -16.78
N THR A 82 -13.81 -9.17 -15.68
CA THR A 82 -13.24 -8.72 -14.40
C THR A 82 -11.74 -8.46 -14.50
N LEU A 83 -10.99 -9.32 -15.21
CA LEU A 83 -9.55 -9.14 -15.46
C LEU A 83 -9.28 -7.86 -16.28
N ASN A 84 -10.08 -7.60 -17.32
CA ASN A 84 -9.93 -6.41 -18.15
C ASN A 84 -10.29 -5.12 -17.40
N MET A 85 -11.28 -5.14 -16.51
CA MET A 85 -11.58 -4.01 -15.62
C MET A 85 -10.44 -3.72 -14.64
N HIS A 86 -9.87 -4.75 -14.00
CA HIS A 86 -8.78 -4.56 -13.05
C HIS A 86 -7.51 -4.02 -13.72
N ARG A 87 -7.19 -4.50 -14.93
CA ARG A 87 -6.06 -4.00 -15.72
C ARG A 87 -6.22 -2.51 -16.10
N ASN A 88 -7.40 -2.11 -16.57
CA ASN A 88 -7.66 -0.72 -16.95
C ASN A 88 -7.74 0.22 -15.74
N ALA A 89 -8.20 -0.27 -14.58
CA ALA A 89 -8.20 0.50 -13.34
C ALA A 89 -6.79 0.77 -12.79
N ALA A 90 -5.84 -0.15 -13.02
CA ALA A 90 -4.43 0.07 -12.71
C ALA A 90 -3.80 1.14 -13.65
N ALA A 91 -4.04 1.05 -14.96
CA ALA A 91 -3.50 2.00 -15.95
C ALA A 91 -4.04 3.43 -15.78
N LYS A 92 -5.32 3.61 -15.39
CA LYS A 92 -5.92 4.95 -15.20
C LYS A 92 -5.37 5.69 -13.98
N LYS A 93 -4.75 4.98 -13.02
CA LYS A 93 -4.14 5.58 -11.81
C LYS A 93 -2.82 6.27 -12.11
N GLU A 94 -2.02 5.77 -13.05
CA GLU A 94 -0.75 6.41 -13.47
C GLU A 94 -1.00 7.74 -14.20
N GLY A 95 -2.04 7.80 -15.04
CA GLY A 95 -2.41 9.02 -15.76
C GLY A 95 -3.00 10.13 -14.88
N LYS A 96 -3.77 9.78 -13.84
CA LYS A 96 -4.39 10.79 -12.95
C LYS A 96 -3.46 11.30 -11.84
N MET A 97 -2.40 10.57 -11.49
CA MET A 97 -1.41 11.02 -10.50
C MET A 97 -0.46 12.09 -11.09
N ARG A 98 -0.18 12.07 -12.40
CA ARG A 98 0.64 13.10 -13.08
C ARG A 98 -0.02 14.48 -13.20
N ILE A 99 -1.35 14.58 -13.22
CA ILE A 99 -2.07 15.85 -13.48
C ILE A 99 -2.38 16.61 -12.17
N ARG A 100 -2.20 16.00 -10.99
CA ARG A 100 -2.42 16.67 -9.69
C ARG A 100 -1.12 16.99 -8.93
N ALA A 101 0.04 16.83 -9.56
CA ALA A 101 1.35 16.99 -8.92
C ALA A 101 2.04 18.35 -9.19
N PHE A 102 1.35 19.32 -9.78
CA PHE A 102 1.78 20.72 -9.96
C PHE A 102 0.52 21.60 -9.97
N PRO A 103 0.46 22.76 -9.28
CA PRO A 103 1.46 23.82 -9.23
C PRO A 103 2.36 23.81 -7.99
#